data_AF-A0A1E7XZI7-F1
#
_entry.id   AF-A0A1E7XZI7-F1
#
_cell.length_a   1.000
_cell.length_b   1.000
_cell.length_c   1.000
_cell.angle_alpha   90.00
_cell.angle_beta   90.00
_cell.angle_gamma   90.00
#
_symmetry.space_group_name_H-M   'P 1'
#
loop_
_entity.id
_entity.type
_entity.pdbx_description
1 polymer ?
#
loop_
_entity_poly.entity_id
_entity_poly.type
_entity_poly.pdbx_seq_one_letter_code
_entity_poly.pdbx_strand_id
1 'polypeptide(L)'
;MTISFPRIIFPLELFGHYRENDKASWKNTLSRQQGVYVITNTDNGKLYVGSATGRNGIYQRWQDYIRDGHGNDTGLIAIVKQHGLEYVQAHFRYTLLEHYDFTVPKDVVLARESYWKETLDTRKHGYNGN
;
A
#
# COMPACT_ATOMS: atom_id res chain seq x y z
N MET A 1 -21.19 19.58 -6.39
CA MET A 1 -19.82 19.56 -6.94
C MET A 1 -19.16 18.28 -6.44
N THR A 2 -19.20 17.23 -7.23
CA THR A 2 -18.64 15.92 -6.83
C THR A 2 -17.16 15.94 -7.20
N ILE A 3 -16.30 16.15 -6.21
CA ILE A 3 -14.85 16.01 -6.39
C ILE A 3 -14.60 14.51 -6.57
N SER A 4 -14.41 14.09 -7.82
CA SER A 4 -13.99 12.73 -8.14
C SER A 4 -12.49 12.64 -7.88
N PHE A 5 -12.11 12.01 -6.77
CA PHE A 5 -10.72 11.61 -6.56
C PHE A 5 -10.41 10.44 -7.51
N PRO A 6 -9.28 10.45 -8.23
CA PRO A 6 -8.84 9.27 -8.96
C PRO A 6 -8.57 8.14 -7.95
N ARG A 7 -9.54 7.23 -7.81
CA ARG A 7 -9.36 5.98 -7.08
C ARG A 7 -8.46 5.09 -7.93
N ILE A 8 -7.17 5.12 -7.67
CA ILE A 8 -6.28 4.07 -8.15
C ILE A 8 -6.41 2.88 -7.18
N ILE A 9 -7.47 2.10 -7.39
CA ILE A 9 -7.59 0.77 -6.80
C ILE A 9 -6.80 -0.15 -7.74
N PHE A 10 -5.71 -0.75 -7.24
CA PHE A 10 -5.08 -1.88 -7.92
C PHE A 10 -5.54 -3.16 -7.21
N PRO A 11 -6.54 -3.89 -7.73
CA PRO A 11 -6.74 -5.29 -7.38
C PRO A 11 -5.46 -6.05 -7.71
N LEU A 12 -4.99 -6.92 -6.80
CA LEU A 12 -3.81 -7.76 -7.08
C LEU A 12 -3.96 -8.57 -8.39
N GLU A 13 -5.19 -8.93 -8.74
CA GLU A 13 -5.52 -9.66 -9.97
C GLU A 13 -5.22 -8.88 -11.26
N LEU A 14 -5.18 -7.54 -11.21
CA LEU A 14 -4.89 -6.72 -12.39
C LEU A 14 -3.40 -6.70 -12.76
N PHE A 15 -2.48 -7.07 -11.85
CA PHE A 15 -1.04 -7.13 -12.20
C PHE A 15 -0.70 -8.25 -13.20
N GLY A 16 -1.51 -9.31 -13.26
CA GLY A 16 -1.35 -10.41 -14.22
C GLY A 16 -1.73 -10.03 -15.65
N HIS A 17 -2.75 -9.17 -15.82
CA HIS A 17 -3.42 -8.94 -17.12
C HIS A 17 -3.02 -7.67 -17.89
N TYR A 18 -2.18 -6.79 -17.33
CA TYR A 18 -1.69 -5.63 -18.10
C TYR A 18 -0.72 -6.05 -19.22
N ARG A 19 -0.99 -5.57 -20.45
CA ARG A 19 -0.18 -5.80 -21.66
C ARG A 19 1.28 -5.42 -21.40
N GLU A 20 2.22 -6.23 -21.92
CA GLU A 20 3.66 -6.12 -21.66
C GLU A 20 4.26 -4.72 -21.92
N ASN A 21 3.67 -3.93 -22.83
CA ASN A 21 4.12 -2.57 -23.14
C ASN A 21 3.78 -1.55 -22.04
N ASP A 22 2.68 -1.72 -21.29
CA ASP A 22 2.31 -0.83 -20.19
C ASP A 22 3.04 -1.20 -18.90
N LYS A 23 3.40 -2.49 -18.72
CA LYS A 23 4.20 -3.01 -17.60
C LYS A 23 5.50 -2.24 -17.40
N ALA A 24 6.18 -1.88 -18.48
CA ALA A 24 7.41 -1.11 -18.39
C ALA A 24 7.18 0.32 -17.88
N SER A 25 6.06 0.96 -18.27
CA SER A 25 5.77 2.36 -17.94
C SER A 25 5.42 2.56 -16.46
N TRP A 26 4.43 1.82 -15.95
CA TRP A 26 4.01 1.99 -14.55
C TRP A 26 5.04 1.43 -13.57
N LYS A 27 5.74 0.34 -13.92
CA LYS A 27 6.86 -0.16 -13.11
C LYS A 27 7.94 0.91 -12.98
N ASN A 28 8.33 1.55 -14.07
CA ASN A 28 9.33 2.62 -14.04
C ASN A 28 8.86 3.82 -13.21
N THR A 29 7.60 4.25 -13.37
CA THR A 29 7.04 5.35 -12.60
C THR A 29 6.99 5.04 -11.11
N LEU A 30 6.39 3.92 -10.71
CA LEU A 30 6.27 3.53 -9.29
C LEU A 30 7.62 3.17 -8.65
N SER A 31 8.61 2.73 -9.43
CA SER A 31 9.96 2.49 -8.92
C SER A 31 10.73 3.79 -8.65
N ARG A 32 10.28 4.91 -9.23
CA ARG A 32 10.89 6.25 -9.10
C ARG A 32 10.11 7.19 -8.17
N GLN A 33 9.08 6.69 -7.51
CA GLN A 33 8.26 7.47 -6.60
C GLN A 33 8.26 6.87 -5.19
N GLN A 34 8.31 7.76 -4.21
CA GLN A 34 7.97 7.47 -2.83
C GLN A 34 6.47 7.67 -2.64
N GLY A 35 5.90 7.16 -1.55
CA GLY A 35 4.50 7.43 -1.27
C GLY A 35 3.99 6.87 0.05
N VAL A 36 2.79 7.30 0.40
CA VAL A 36 2.00 6.76 1.50
C VAL A 36 0.82 6.01 0.90
N TYR A 37 0.52 4.84 1.43
CA TYR A 37 -0.57 3.99 0.96
C TYR A 37 -1.40 3.47 2.14
N VAL A 38 -2.61 3.04 1.84
CA VAL A 38 -3.50 2.33 2.75
C VAL A 38 -3.83 0.95 2.20
N ILE A 39 -3.88 -0.03 3.09
CA ILE A 39 -4.41 -1.37 2.84
C ILE A 39 -5.74 -1.46 3.61
N THR A 40 -6.82 -1.69 2.89
CA THR A 40 -8.14 -1.91 3.47
C THR A 40 -8.45 -3.40 3.48
N ASN A 41 -8.77 -3.95 4.63
CA ASN A 41 -9.42 -5.25 4.71
C ASN A 41 -10.93 -5.07 4.51
N THR A 42 -11.45 -5.52 3.37
CA THR A 42 -12.86 -5.36 3.00
C THR A 42 -13.81 -6.29 3.77
N ASP A 43 -13.29 -7.28 4.48
CA ASP A 43 -14.08 -8.19 5.31
C ASP A 43 -14.55 -7.53 6.62
N ASN A 44 -13.68 -6.72 7.24
CA ASN A 44 -13.94 -6.12 8.56
C ASN A 44 -13.74 -4.60 8.61
N GLY A 45 -13.37 -3.98 7.49
CA GLY A 45 -13.20 -2.53 7.38
C GLY A 45 -11.92 -1.97 8.00
N LYS A 46 -11.06 -2.80 8.61
CA LYS A 46 -9.82 -2.33 9.24
C LYS A 46 -8.80 -1.88 8.20
N LEU A 47 -8.02 -0.88 8.58
CA LEU A 47 -7.03 -0.22 7.73
C LEU A 47 -5.61 -0.42 8.25
N TYR A 48 -4.66 -0.51 7.33
CA TYR A 48 -3.23 -0.39 7.59
C TYR A 48 -2.67 0.73 6.73
N VAL A 49 -1.96 1.68 7.33
CA VAL A 49 -1.24 2.75 6.60
C VAL A 49 0.25 2.45 6.63
N GLY A 50 0.92 2.60 5.49
CA GLY A 50 2.37 2.46 5.39
C GLY A 50 2.95 3.43 4.37
N SER A 51 4.28 3.53 4.35
CA SER A 51 5.01 4.29 3.33
C SER A 51 6.02 3.44 2.56
N ALA A 52 6.38 3.92 1.39
CA ALA A 52 7.42 3.36 0.54
C ALA A 52 8.49 4.43 0.28
N THR A 53 9.58 4.39 1.05
CA THR A 53 10.72 5.33 0.96
C THR A 53 12.04 4.63 0.58
N GLY A 54 11.95 3.34 0.22
CA GLY A 54 13.08 2.52 -0.20
C GLY A 54 13.56 2.84 -1.62
N ARG A 55 14.73 2.30 -1.99
CA ARG A 55 15.42 2.60 -3.26
C ARG A 55 14.59 2.32 -4.53
N ASN A 56 13.66 1.38 -4.44
CA ASN A 56 12.81 0.94 -5.55
C ASN A 56 11.35 1.41 -5.37
N GLY A 57 11.14 2.45 -4.55
CA GLY A 57 9.88 3.17 -4.43
C GLY A 57 8.68 2.32 -4.02
N ILE A 58 7.51 2.78 -4.46
CA ILE A 58 6.21 2.12 -4.25
C ILE A 58 6.20 0.72 -4.88
N TYR A 59 6.83 0.56 -6.05
CA TYR A 59 6.83 -0.71 -6.78
C TYR A 59 7.37 -1.88 -5.95
N GLN A 60 8.51 -1.70 -5.28
CA GLN A 60 9.09 -2.75 -4.43
C GLN A 60 8.16 -3.15 -3.29
N ARG A 61 7.54 -2.15 -2.65
CA ARG A 61 6.65 -2.40 -1.52
C ARG A 61 5.45 -3.24 -1.95
N TRP A 62 4.89 -2.95 -3.11
CA TRP A 62 3.77 -3.72 -3.66
C TRP A 62 4.20 -5.11 -4.13
N GLN A 63 5.40 -5.27 -4.68
CA GLN A 63 5.95 -6.60 -4.99
C GLN A 63 6.11 -7.46 -3.73
N ASP A 64 6.53 -6.87 -2.60
CA ASP A 64 6.61 -7.60 -1.33
C ASP A 64 5.23 -8.10 -0.90
N TYR A 65 4.19 -7.25 -0.94
CA TYR A 65 2.83 -7.66 -0.62
C TYR A 65 2.25 -8.72 -1.57
N ILE A 66 2.57 -8.65 -2.87
CA ILE A 66 2.18 -9.70 -3.83
C ILE A 66 2.84 -11.03 -3.48
N ARG A 67 4.11 -11.00 -3.04
CA ARG A 67 4.88 -12.19 -2.70
C ARG A 67 4.42 -12.83 -1.38
N ASP A 68 4.21 -12.04 -0.34
CA ASP A 68 4.09 -12.54 1.03
C ASP A 68 2.84 -12.07 1.80
N GLY A 69 2.06 -11.13 1.23
CA GLY A 69 0.85 -10.60 1.81
C GLY A 69 1.04 -9.63 2.99
N HIS A 70 2.27 -9.43 3.48
CA HIS A 70 2.52 -8.71 4.72
C HIS A 70 3.64 -7.66 4.66
N GLY A 71 4.53 -7.71 3.67
CA GLY A 71 5.64 -6.77 3.52
C GLY A 71 6.51 -6.63 4.78
N ASN A 72 6.74 -7.70 5.54
CA ASN A 72 7.44 -7.69 6.83
C ASN A 72 6.81 -6.81 7.92
N ASP A 73 5.55 -6.38 7.77
CA ASP A 73 4.84 -5.72 8.86
C ASP A 73 4.32 -6.75 9.87
N THR A 74 4.61 -6.52 11.16
CA THR A 74 4.25 -7.46 12.23
C THR A 74 2.75 -7.71 12.38
N GLY A 75 1.92 -6.68 12.19
CA GLY A 75 0.46 -6.81 12.27
C GLY A 75 -0.09 -7.62 11.09
N LEU A 76 0.42 -7.35 9.88
CA LEU A 76 0.01 -8.09 8.68
C LEU A 76 0.53 -9.54 8.68
N ILE A 77 1.73 -9.79 9.22
CA ILE A 77 2.27 -11.15 9.40
C ILE A 77 1.30 -11.99 10.24
N ALA A 78 0.75 -11.43 11.32
CA ALA A 78 -0.19 -12.15 12.18
C ALA A 78 -1.45 -12.55 11.41
N ILE A 79 -1.97 -11.67 10.53
CA ILE A 79 -3.15 -11.95 9.70
C ILE A 79 -2.86 -13.08 8.71
N VAL A 80 -1.73 -13.02 8.00
CA VAL A 80 -1.32 -14.07 7.06
C VAL A 80 -1.15 -15.41 7.77
N LYS A 81 -0.56 -15.42 8.97
CA LYS A 81 -0.42 -16.65 9.78
C LYS A 81 -1.76 -17.22 10.25
N GLN A 82 -2.71 -16.36 10.59
CA GLN A 82 -4.01 -16.76 11.12
C GLN A 82 -4.98 -17.23 10.02
N HIS A 83 -5.02 -16.54 8.88
CA HIS A 83 -6.04 -16.73 7.84
C HIS A 83 -5.49 -17.25 6.51
N GLY A 84 -4.17 -17.25 6.33
CA GLY A 84 -3.51 -17.64 5.08
C GLY A 84 -3.41 -16.51 4.06
N LEU A 85 -2.61 -16.75 3.02
CA LEU A 85 -2.39 -15.79 1.93
C LEU A 85 -3.65 -15.59 1.07
N GLU A 86 -4.46 -16.63 0.90
CA GLU A 86 -5.72 -16.60 0.14
C GLU A 86 -6.71 -15.58 0.72
N TYR A 87 -6.79 -15.49 2.05
CA TYR A 87 -7.61 -14.48 2.73
C TYR A 87 -7.14 -13.06 2.38
N VAL A 88 -5.84 -12.81 2.42
CA VAL A 88 -5.27 -11.50 2.05
C VAL A 88 -5.59 -11.17 0.59
N GLN A 89 -5.44 -12.12 -0.33
CA GLN A 89 -5.75 -11.92 -1.74
C GLN A 89 -7.23 -11.59 -1.97
N ALA A 90 -8.14 -12.27 -1.27
CA ALA A 90 -9.57 -12.05 -1.39
C ALA A 90 -10.00 -10.69 -0.80
N HIS A 91 -9.48 -10.34 0.38
CA HIS A 91 -10.04 -9.26 1.20
C HIS A 91 -9.19 -7.98 1.26
N PHE A 92 -7.91 -7.99 0.87
CA PHE A 92 -7.11 -6.78 0.95
C PHE A 92 -7.22 -5.96 -0.33
N ARG A 93 -7.33 -4.64 -0.15
CA ARG A 93 -7.32 -3.64 -1.23
C ARG A 93 -6.23 -2.62 -0.94
N TYR A 94 -5.38 -2.39 -1.92
CA TYR A 94 -4.21 -1.51 -1.79
C TYR A 94 -4.51 -0.21 -2.52
N THR A 95 -4.33 0.93 -1.86
CA THR A 95 -4.64 2.26 -2.39
C THR A 95 -3.49 3.22 -2.08
N LEU A 96 -3.02 3.93 -3.10
CA LEU A 96 -2.04 5.01 -2.91
C LEU A 96 -2.76 6.28 -2.41
N LEU A 97 -2.30 6.83 -1.29
CA LEU A 97 -2.84 8.07 -0.71
C LEU A 97 -2.09 9.29 -1.22
N GLU A 98 -0.75 9.23 -1.18
CA GLU A 98 0.14 10.31 -1.60
C GLU A 98 1.35 9.72 -2.34
N HIS A 99 1.90 10.49 -3.28
CA HIS A 99 3.13 10.15 -3.98
C HIS A 99 4.09 11.34 -3.99
N TYR A 100 5.39 11.05 -4.01
CA TYR A 100 6.45 12.05 -4.00
C TYR A 100 7.62 11.60 -4.87
N ASP A 101 8.36 12.57 -5.41
CA ASP A 101 9.65 12.29 -6.03
C ASP A 101 10.71 11.97 -4.96
N PHE A 102 11.80 11.31 -5.38
CA PHE A 102 12.93 11.00 -4.49
C PHE A 102 13.73 12.21 -4.01
N THR A 103 13.46 13.39 -4.54
CA THR A 103 14.00 14.66 -4.04
C THR A 103 13.37 15.09 -2.72
N VAL A 104 12.17 14.59 -2.41
CA VAL A 104 11.51 14.85 -1.13
C VAL A 104 12.20 14.05 -0.03
N PRO A 105 12.64 14.69 1.07
CA PRO A 105 13.25 14.01 2.20
C PRO A 105 12.35 12.93 2.80
N LYS A 106 12.95 11.80 3.20
CA LYS A 106 12.19 10.63 3.68
C LYS A 106 11.40 10.90 4.95
N ASP A 107 11.94 11.74 5.83
CA ASP A 107 11.30 12.19 7.07
C ASP A 107 9.98 12.91 6.80
N VAL A 108 9.86 13.66 5.69
CA VAL A 108 8.58 14.25 5.26
C VAL A 108 7.58 13.15 4.95
N VAL A 109 7.96 12.12 4.18
CA VAL A 109 7.06 11.01 3.82
C VAL A 109 6.63 10.22 5.06
N LEU A 110 7.55 10.01 6.02
CA LEU A 110 7.26 9.33 7.29
C LEU A 110 6.33 10.16 8.20
N ALA A 111 6.47 11.48 8.19
CA ALA A 111 5.56 12.39 8.88
C ALA A 111 4.15 12.32 8.26
N ARG A 112 4.06 12.23 6.92
CA ARG A 112 2.78 12.06 6.21
C ARG A 112 2.15 10.70 6.47
N GLU A 113 2.94 9.63 6.55
CA GLU A 113 2.48 8.31 7.01
C GLU A 113 1.87 8.41 8.41
N SER A 114 2.57 9.06 9.34
CA SER A 114 2.11 9.24 10.72
C SER A 114 0.82 10.07 10.78
N TYR A 115 0.71 11.13 9.98
CA TYR A 115 -0.50 11.93 9.84
C TYR A 115 -1.70 11.07 9.41
N TRP A 116 -1.53 10.19 8.42
CA TRP A 116 -2.61 9.32 7.95
C TRP A 116 -3.00 8.24 8.97
N LYS A 117 -2.03 7.71 9.73
CA LYS A 117 -2.31 6.77 10.83
C LYS A 117 -3.22 7.41 11.90
N GLU A 118 -2.95 8.66 12.26
CA GLU A 118 -3.78 9.41 13.21
C GLU A 118 -5.14 9.77 12.61
N THR A 119 -5.16 10.30 11.38
CA THR A 119 -6.38 10.76 10.70
C THR A 119 -7.38 9.64 10.48
N LEU A 120 -6.90 8.43 10.18
CA LEU A 120 -7.71 7.23 9.93
C LEU A 120 -7.79 6.32 11.17
N ASP A 121 -7.21 6.74 12.29
CA ASP A 121 -7.18 6.04 13.57
C ASP A 121 -6.74 4.55 13.46
N THR A 122 -5.75 4.30 12.61
CA THR A 122 -5.34 2.93 12.27
C THR A 122 -4.47 2.27 13.34
N ARG A 123 -3.97 3.04 14.30
CA ARG A 123 -3.25 2.52 15.48
C ARG A 123 -4.19 1.87 16.49
N LYS A 124 -5.37 2.47 16.69
CA LYS A 124 -6.35 1.98 17.67
C LYS A 124 -7.37 1.03 17.05
N HIS A 125 -7.84 1.36 15.84
CA HIS A 125 -8.93 0.63 15.18
C HIS A 125 -8.50 -0.09 13.89
N GLY A 126 -7.22 -0.01 13.52
CA GLY A 126 -6.65 -0.66 12.34
C GLY A 126 -5.64 -1.75 12.69
N TYR A 127 -4.66 -1.91 11.80
CA TYR A 127 -3.59 -2.90 11.92
C TYR A 127 -2.21 -2.30 12.18
N ASN A 128 -2.09 -0.98 12.33
CA ASN A 128 -0.80 -0.38 12.64
C ASN A 128 -0.45 -0.60 14.12
N GLY A 129 0.64 -1.31 14.39
CA GLY A 129 1.14 -1.57 15.74
C GLY A 129 2.17 -0.56 16.25
N ASN A 130 2.49 0.48 15.48
CA ASN A 130 3.56 1.45 15.73
C ASN A 130 3.09 2.91 15.67
#